data_AF-A0A3C0V3E5-F1
#
_entry.id   AF-A0A3C0V3E5-F1
#
_cell.length_a   1.000
_cell.length_b   1.000
_cell.length_c   1.000
_cell.angle_alpha   90.00
_cell.angle_beta   90.00
_cell.angle_gamma   90.00
#
_symmetry.space_group_name_H-M   'P 1'
#
loop_
_entity.id
_entity.type
_entity.pdbx_description
1 polymer ?
#
loop_
_entity_poly.entity_id
_entity_poly.type
_entity_poly.pdbx_seq_one_letter_code
_entity_poly.pdbx_strand_id
1 'polypeptide(L)'
;MAILKQEDLSLEIRYKGFQDGWVEYEFFYCWQGESVINDAILKRSNEYWGSRSPGAMLANEHRECGILPLLKKVLQINQPDYWESLDPDVTIAIYPEQHFPFLESKWKVVLEKDEVKQKRIEREKEKTEKGLLPDDYIDIILFFDVYNFKGASAYYGDGICFKMTVTRAQLTRFYEDFKKEYIHFKQKYAVDEFNKEDYGEDWQPLEL
;
A
#
# COMPACT_ATOMS: atom_id res chain seq x y z
N MET A 1 -2.85 -7.43 13.23
CA MET A 1 -2.38 -7.56 11.84
C MET A 1 -3.23 -6.65 10.98
N ALA A 2 -2.63 -5.62 10.40
CA ALA A 2 -3.31 -4.66 9.57
C ALA A 2 -3.70 -5.33 8.25
N ILE A 3 -4.99 -5.36 7.96
CA ILE A 3 -5.52 -5.94 6.73
C ILE A 3 -6.50 -4.95 6.13
N LEU A 4 -6.25 -4.54 4.90
CA LEU A 4 -7.18 -3.72 4.15
C LEU A 4 -8.14 -4.65 3.40
N LYS A 5 -9.42 -4.62 3.74
CA LYS A 5 -10.45 -5.51 3.16
C LYS A 5 -11.49 -4.75 2.37
N GLN A 6 -11.86 -5.29 1.21
CA GLN A 6 -13.00 -4.90 0.40
C GLN A 6 -13.75 -6.15 -0.05
N GLU A 7 -14.88 -6.44 0.60
CA GLU A 7 -15.65 -7.67 0.38
C GLU A 7 -14.73 -8.91 0.50
N ASP A 8 -14.61 -9.69 -0.58
CA ASP A 8 -13.79 -10.90 -0.66
C ASP A 8 -12.31 -10.62 -0.98
N LEU A 9 -11.95 -9.38 -1.36
CA LEU A 9 -10.57 -8.99 -1.63
C LEU A 9 -9.89 -8.42 -0.39
N SER A 10 -8.62 -8.76 -0.19
CA SER A 10 -7.82 -8.12 0.85
C SER A 10 -6.37 -7.92 0.47
N LEU A 11 -5.79 -6.83 0.98
CA LEU A 11 -4.36 -6.56 0.96
C LEU A 11 -3.82 -6.63 2.38
N GLU A 12 -2.82 -7.49 2.59
CA GLU A 12 -2.07 -7.59 3.83
C GLU A 12 -0.63 -7.15 3.58
N ILE A 13 -0.13 -6.25 4.43
CA ILE A 13 1.27 -5.82 4.42
C ILE A 13 1.83 -6.16 5.79
N ARG A 14 2.90 -6.94 5.84
CA ARG A 14 3.52 -7.40 7.08
C ARG A 14 4.96 -6.93 7.15
N TYR A 15 5.39 -6.48 8.32
CA TYR A 15 6.80 -6.31 8.62
C TYR A 15 7.41 -7.69 8.92
N LYS A 16 8.32 -8.14 8.05
CA LYS A 16 8.98 -9.44 8.16
C LYS A 16 10.20 -9.37 9.08
N GLY A 17 11.03 -8.35 8.91
CA GLY A 17 12.30 -8.23 9.63
C GLY A 17 12.99 -6.89 9.42
N PHE A 18 14.05 -6.68 10.19
CA PHE A 18 14.99 -5.58 10.01
C PHE A 18 16.40 -6.16 9.94
N GLN A 19 17.07 -5.99 8.81
CA GLN A 19 18.41 -6.52 8.59
C GLN A 19 19.24 -5.53 7.79
N ASP A 20 20.50 -5.30 8.20
CA ASP A 20 21.45 -4.42 7.49
C ASP A 20 20.87 -3.01 7.21
N GLY A 21 20.03 -2.52 8.12
CA GLY A 21 19.35 -1.24 7.98
C GLY A 21 18.13 -1.24 7.06
N TRP A 22 17.64 -2.40 6.61
CA TRP A 22 16.50 -2.53 5.73
C TRP A 22 15.29 -3.08 6.47
N VAL A 23 14.14 -2.42 6.30
CA VAL A 23 12.82 -2.92 6.70
C VAL A 23 12.33 -3.86 5.61
N GLU A 24 12.17 -5.14 5.95
CA GLU A 24 11.64 -6.15 5.03
C GLU A 24 10.11 -6.23 5.14
N TYR A 25 9.43 -6.26 4.00
CA TYR A 25 7.99 -6.42 3.90
C TYR A 25 7.60 -7.75 3.26
N GLU A 26 6.43 -8.26 3.68
CA GLU A 26 5.68 -9.24 2.92
C GLU A 26 4.33 -8.65 2.50
N PHE A 27 4.03 -8.76 1.21
CA PHE A 27 2.76 -8.36 0.63
C PHE A 27 1.95 -9.59 0.25
N PHE A 28 0.68 -9.60 0.67
CA PHE A 28 -0.30 -10.60 0.28
C PHE A 28 -1.50 -9.91 -0.34
N TYR A 29 -1.83 -10.29 -1.56
CA TYR A 29 -3.10 -9.95 -2.18
C TYR A 29 -3.96 -11.19 -2.20
N CYS A 30 -5.11 -11.16 -1.52
CA CYS A 30 -5.91 -12.34 -1.25
C CYS A 30 -7.32 -12.23 -1.81
N TRP A 31 -7.86 -13.39 -2.23
CA TRP A 31 -9.26 -13.62 -2.52
C TRP A 31 -9.81 -14.60 -1.48
N GLN A 32 -10.85 -14.20 -0.75
CA GLN A 32 -11.48 -14.98 0.33
C GLN A 32 -10.47 -15.48 1.38
N GLY A 33 -9.42 -14.69 1.63
CA GLY A 33 -8.35 -14.99 2.58
C GLY A 33 -7.21 -15.87 2.03
N GLU A 34 -7.30 -16.32 0.78
CA GLU A 34 -6.23 -17.09 0.11
C GLU A 34 -5.42 -16.18 -0.81
N SER A 35 -4.08 -16.25 -0.75
CA SER A 35 -3.23 -15.48 -1.67
C SER A 35 -3.52 -15.85 -3.12
N VAL A 36 -3.71 -14.85 -3.98
CA VAL A 36 -3.91 -15.06 -5.42
C VAL A 36 -2.60 -15.40 -6.14
N ILE A 37 -1.47 -15.29 -5.43
CA ILE A 37 -0.14 -15.58 -5.96
C ILE A 37 0.20 -17.05 -5.71
N ASN A 38 0.39 -17.79 -6.80
CA ASN A 38 0.82 -19.17 -6.73
C ASN A 38 2.31 -19.25 -6.32
N ASP A 39 2.62 -19.95 -5.24
CA ASP A 39 3.98 -20.09 -4.75
C ASP A 39 4.93 -20.77 -5.75
N ALA A 40 4.41 -21.64 -6.62
CA ALA A 40 5.20 -22.40 -7.59
C ALA A 40 5.90 -21.52 -8.64
N ILE A 41 5.40 -20.30 -8.86
CA ILE A 41 5.99 -19.33 -9.79
C ILE A 41 6.89 -18.30 -9.11
N LEU A 42 7.00 -18.31 -7.77
CA LEU A 42 7.81 -17.37 -7.02
C LEU A 42 9.29 -17.78 -6.99
N LYS A 43 10.17 -16.77 -6.99
CA LYS A 43 11.61 -16.97 -6.86
C LYS A 43 11.95 -17.53 -5.47
N ARG A 44 12.80 -18.55 -5.40
CA ARG A 44 13.25 -19.17 -4.13
C ARG A 44 14.76 -19.47 -4.15
N SER A 45 15.52 -18.73 -4.95
CA SER A 45 16.87 -19.11 -5.37
C SER A 45 17.97 -18.88 -4.33
N ASN A 46 17.71 -18.20 -3.22
CA ASN A 46 18.66 -17.94 -2.13
C ASN A 46 17.91 -17.81 -0.79
N GLU A 47 18.63 -17.55 0.30
CA GLU A 47 18.05 -17.41 1.66
C GLU A 47 17.02 -16.28 1.75
N TYR A 48 17.33 -15.10 1.20
CA TYR A 48 16.40 -13.97 1.16
C TYR A 48 15.07 -14.35 0.49
N TRP A 49 15.11 -14.85 -0.75
CA TRP A 49 13.91 -15.26 -1.49
C TRP A 49 13.26 -16.53 -0.93
N GLY A 50 14.04 -17.41 -0.31
CA GLY A 50 13.59 -18.67 0.27
C GLY A 50 12.82 -18.47 1.58
N SER A 51 13.16 -17.42 2.34
CA SER A 51 12.59 -17.15 3.67
C SER A 51 11.21 -16.50 3.66
N ARG A 52 10.67 -16.07 2.51
CA ARG A 52 9.32 -15.50 2.45
C ARG A 52 8.23 -16.54 2.76
N SER A 53 7.12 -16.08 3.33
CA SER A 53 5.89 -16.86 3.48
C SER A 53 5.35 -17.34 2.12
N PRO A 54 4.59 -18.45 2.08
CA PRO A 54 3.93 -18.91 0.86
C PRO A 54 3.01 -17.84 0.25
N GLY A 55 3.15 -17.59 -1.05
CA GLY A 55 2.32 -16.62 -1.77
C GLY A 55 2.58 -15.14 -1.42
N ALA A 56 3.67 -14.84 -0.70
CA ALA A 56 4.08 -13.46 -0.39
C ALA A 56 5.01 -12.88 -1.45
N MET A 57 4.83 -11.61 -1.78
CA MET A 57 5.86 -10.82 -2.46
C MET A 57 6.75 -10.14 -1.42
N LEU A 58 8.05 -10.08 -1.68
CA LEU A 58 9.00 -9.36 -0.83
C LEU A 58 9.28 -7.98 -1.39
N ALA A 59 9.53 -7.03 -0.50
CA ALA A 59 10.11 -5.75 -0.82
C ALA A 59 10.92 -5.26 0.39
N ASN A 60 11.86 -4.36 0.15
CA ASN A 60 12.65 -3.74 1.21
C ASN A 60 12.54 -2.22 1.14
N GLU A 61 12.63 -1.58 2.31
CA GLU A 61 12.84 -0.15 2.41
C GLU A 61 14.06 0.15 3.27
N HIS A 62 14.75 1.23 2.94
CA HIS A 62 15.88 1.70 3.70
C HIS A 62 15.40 2.37 5.01
N ARG A 63 15.86 1.82 6.14
CA ARG A 63 15.83 2.36 7.51
C ARG A 63 14.49 2.40 8.20
N GLU A 64 13.46 2.90 7.54
CA GLU A 64 12.16 3.13 8.15
C GLU A 64 11.02 2.78 7.22
N CYS A 65 9.79 2.77 7.75
CA CYS A 65 8.63 2.47 6.91
C CYS A 65 8.23 3.64 6.01
N GLY A 66 8.49 3.51 4.70
CA GLY A 66 8.08 4.48 3.68
C GLY A 66 6.58 4.48 3.36
N ILE A 67 5.88 3.38 3.63
CA ILE A 67 4.43 3.23 3.32
C ILE A 67 3.55 4.08 4.25
N LEU A 68 3.93 4.23 5.54
CA LEU A 68 3.13 5.00 6.50
C LEU A 68 3.06 6.51 6.16
N PRO A 69 4.19 7.18 5.85
CA PRO A 69 4.18 8.56 5.36
C PRO A 69 3.32 8.74 4.11
N LEU A 70 3.38 7.80 3.15
CA LEU A 70 2.52 7.81 1.96
C LEU A 70 1.04 7.83 2.36
N LEU A 71 0.61 6.86 3.18
CA LEU A 71 -0.78 6.72 3.60
C LEU A 71 -1.27 7.99 4.34
N LYS A 72 -0.47 8.49 5.28
CA LYS A 72 -0.77 9.72 6.02
C LYS A 72 -0.97 10.90 5.07
N LYS A 73 -0.02 11.12 4.15
CA LYS A 73 -0.06 12.21 3.18
C LYS A 73 -1.32 12.13 2.33
N VAL A 74 -1.58 10.99 1.68
CA VAL A 74 -2.74 10.81 0.80
C VAL A 74 -4.07 11.00 1.55
N LEU A 75 -4.18 10.47 2.78
CA LEU A 75 -5.37 10.64 3.61
C LEU A 75 -5.63 12.10 4.00
N GLN A 76 -4.57 12.91 4.17
CA GLN A 76 -4.64 14.32 4.56
C GLN A 76 -4.89 15.25 3.38
N ILE A 77 -4.13 15.12 2.29
CA ILE A 77 -4.13 16.09 1.18
C ILE A 77 -5.04 15.69 0.02
N ASN A 78 -5.51 14.44 0.00
CA ASN A 78 -6.38 13.91 -1.04
C ASN A 78 -5.81 14.04 -2.47
N GLN A 79 -4.49 13.88 -2.62
CA GLN A 79 -3.82 13.86 -3.92
C GLN A 79 -3.24 12.49 -4.22
N PRO A 80 -3.15 12.09 -5.50
CA PRO A 80 -2.44 10.89 -5.89
C PRO A 80 -0.97 10.95 -5.48
N ASP A 81 -0.46 9.82 -5.00
CA ASP A 81 0.95 9.66 -4.67
C ASP A 81 1.32 8.18 -4.73
N TYR A 82 2.62 7.87 -4.67
CA TYR A 82 3.10 6.50 -4.70
C TYR A 82 4.31 6.29 -3.78
N TRP A 83 4.51 5.03 -3.43
CA TRP A 83 5.71 4.52 -2.80
C TRP A 83 6.27 3.41 -3.67
N GLU A 84 7.58 3.40 -3.82
CA GLU A 84 8.34 2.36 -4.50
C GLU A 84 9.41 1.87 -3.51
N SER A 85 9.57 0.55 -3.40
CA SER A 85 10.62 -0.03 -2.55
C SER A 85 12.02 0.35 -3.05
N LEU A 86 13.01 0.29 -2.15
CA LEU A 86 14.41 0.65 -2.46
C LEU A 86 14.94 -0.11 -3.68
N ASP A 87 14.72 -1.42 -3.67
CA ASP A 87 14.77 -2.25 -4.85
C ASP A 87 13.39 -2.19 -5.52
N PRO A 88 13.26 -1.98 -6.84
CA PRO A 88 11.96 -1.77 -7.50
C PRO A 88 11.15 -3.09 -7.65
N ASP A 89 11.06 -3.86 -6.56
CA ASP A 89 10.29 -5.09 -6.43
C ASP A 89 8.79 -4.80 -6.38
N VAL A 90 8.39 -3.74 -5.67
CA VAL A 90 7.00 -3.42 -5.37
C VAL A 90 6.75 -1.92 -5.43
N THR A 91 5.63 -1.54 -6.07
CA THR A 91 5.13 -0.16 -6.07
C THR A 91 3.70 -0.14 -5.54
N ILE A 92 3.39 0.80 -4.65
CA ILE A 92 2.04 1.10 -4.19
C ILE A 92 1.68 2.50 -4.69
N ALA A 93 0.73 2.60 -5.60
CA ALA A 93 0.18 3.87 -6.06
C ALA A 93 -1.24 4.04 -5.53
N ILE A 94 -1.55 5.23 -4.99
CA ILE A 94 -2.84 5.53 -4.37
C ILE A 94 -3.48 6.70 -5.09
N TYR A 95 -4.72 6.52 -5.54
CA TYR A 95 -5.49 7.48 -6.33
C TYR A 95 -6.83 7.76 -5.64
N PRO A 96 -6.95 8.87 -4.90
CA PRO A 96 -8.22 9.30 -4.37
C PRO A 96 -9.24 9.63 -5.48
N GLU A 97 -10.52 9.49 -5.17
CA GLU A 97 -11.64 9.84 -6.06
C GLU A 97 -11.73 9.02 -7.34
N GLN A 98 -11.08 7.86 -7.39
CA GLN A 98 -11.06 6.95 -8.54
C GLN A 98 -10.56 7.63 -9.83
N HIS A 99 -9.78 8.70 -9.68
CA HIS A 99 -9.29 9.48 -10.80
C HIS A 99 -7.91 8.98 -11.24
N PHE A 100 -7.83 8.43 -12.45
CA PHE A 100 -6.56 8.25 -13.13
C PHE A 100 -6.10 9.62 -13.65
N PRO A 101 -4.99 10.18 -13.16
CA PRO A 101 -4.66 11.60 -13.34
C PRO A 101 -4.37 11.99 -14.80
N PHE A 102 -4.18 11.01 -15.69
CA PHE A 102 -3.85 11.20 -17.09
C PHE A 102 -4.98 10.76 -18.04
N LEU A 103 -6.14 10.31 -17.54
CA LEU A 103 -7.27 9.90 -18.38
C LEU A 103 -8.57 10.57 -17.90
N GLU A 104 -9.14 11.40 -18.77
CA GLU A 104 -10.53 11.83 -18.59
C GLU A 104 -11.45 10.60 -18.57
N SER A 105 -12.45 10.64 -17.69
CA SER A 105 -13.48 9.62 -17.68
C SER A 105 -14.22 9.65 -19.02
N LYS A 106 -14.19 8.51 -19.73
CA LYS A 106 -15.00 8.32 -20.94
C LYS A 106 -16.47 8.05 -20.64
N TRP A 107 -16.82 7.84 -19.36
CA TRP A 107 -18.19 7.60 -18.94
C TRP A 107 -19.00 8.89 -19.01
N LYS A 108 -20.03 8.89 -19.84
CA LYS A 108 -21.02 9.96 -19.90
C LYS A 108 -22.32 9.43 -19.34
N VAL A 109 -22.88 10.13 -18.35
CA VAL A 109 -24.20 9.82 -17.83
C VAL A 109 -25.23 10.20 -18.90
N VAL A 110 -25.80 9.19 -19.57
CA VAL A 110 -26.80 9.39 -20.64
C VAL A 110 -28.20 9.52 -20.07
N LEU A 111 -28.49 8.80 -18.99
CA LEU A 111 -29.77 8.82 -18.30
C LEU A 111 -29.53 8.59 -16.81
N GLU A 112 -30.14 9.42 -15.98
CA GLU A 112 -30.06 9.34 -14.53
C GLU A 112 -31.46 9.54 -13.97
N LYS A 113 -31.89 8.67 -13.05
CA LYS A 113 -33.16 8.86 -12.34
C LYS A 113 -33.03 10.08 -11.42
N ASP A 114 -34.11 10.86 -11.28
CA ASP A 114 -34.09 12.09 -10.47
C ASP A 114 -33.61 11.85 -9.03
N GLU A 115 -34.01 10.73 -8.41
CA GLU A 115 -33.55 10.34 -7.07
C GLU A 115 -32.02 10.17 -6.99
N VAL A 116 -31.41 9.60 -8.02
CA VAL A 116 -29.95 9.38 -8.08
C VAL A 116 -29.24 10.71 -8.31
N LYS A 117 -29.79 11.56 -9.19
CA LYS A 117 -29.29 12.92 -9.43
C LYS A 117 -29.32 13.76 -8.16
N GLN A 118 -30.41 13.73 -7.39
CA GLN A 118 -30.51 14.46 -6.12
C GLN A 118 -29.47 13.96 -5.11
N LYS A 119 -29.31 12.64 -4.97
CA LYS A 119 -28.25 12.06 -4.12
C LYS A 119 -26.85 12.54 -4.51
N ARG A 120 -26.55 12.62 -5.82
CA ARG A 120 -25.26 13.16 -6.29
C ARG A 120 -25.08 14.63 -5.89
N ILE A 121 -26.09 15.47 -6.12
CA ILE A 121 -26.05 16.90 -5.79
C ILE A 121 -25.90 17.12 -4.28
N GLU A 122 -26.69 16.40 -3.48
CA GLU A 122 -26.59 16.42 -2.01
C GLU A 122 -25.19 16.01 -1.54
N ARG A 123 -24.62 14.97 -2.17
CA ARG A 123 -23.27 14.50 -1.89
C ARG A 123 -22.20 15.53 -2.27
N GLU A 124 -22.28 16.15 -3.44
CA GLU A 124 -21.36 17.20 -3.88
C GLU A 124 -21.42 18.41 -2.95
N LYS A 125 -22.62 18.78 -2.51
CA LYS A 125 -22.82 19.84 -1.51
C LYS A 125 -22.19 19.46 -0.18
N GLU A 126 -22.42 18.24 0.30
CA GLU A 126 -21.81 17.74 1.54
C GLU A 126 -20.28 17.76 1.46
N LYS A 127 -19.70 17.32 0.33
CA LYS A 127 -18.26 17.37 0.09
C LYS A 127 -17.72 18.81 0.11
N THR A 128 -18.49 19.75 -0.45
CA THR A 128 -18.11 21.17 -0.45
C THR A 128 -18.13 21.76 0.96
N GLU A 129 -19.09 21.35 1.80
CA GLU A 129 -19.25 21.85 3.17
C GLU A 129 -18.29 21.20 4.18
N LYS A 130 -18.08 19.88 4.07
CA LYS A 130 -17.32 19.08 5.04
C LYS A 130 -15.92 18.70 4.57
N GLY A 131 -15.60 18.91 3.29
CA GLY A 131 -14.36 18.47 2.68
C GLY A 131 -14.34 16.96 2.45
N LEU A 132 -13.30 16.30 2.95
CA LEU A 132 -13.07 14.86 2.75
C LEU A 132 -14.04 14.03 3.58
N LEU A 133 -14.69 13.06 2.95
CA LEU A 133 -15.72 12.24 3.59
C LEU A 133 -15.21 10.80 3.85
N PRO A 134 -15.64 10.14 4.94
CA PRO A 134 -15.16 8.80 5.28
C PRO A 134 -15.50 7.72 4.25
N ASP A 135 -16.58 7.89 3.50
CA ASP A 135 -17.04 6.98 2.45
C ASP A 135 -16.53 7.38 1.04
N ASP A 136 -15.62 8.35 0.95
CA ASP A 136 -14.94 8.64 -0.32
C ASP A 136 -14.12 7.44 -0.79
N TYR A 137 -14.24 7.10 -2.07
CA TYR A 137 -13.47 6.01 -2.66
C TYR A 137 -12.03 6.41 -2.96
N ILE A 138 -11.13 5.48 -2.71
CA ILE A 138 -9.69 5.55 -2.97
C ILE A 138 -9.29 4.27 -3.69
N ASP A 139 -8.68 4.42 -4.85
CA ASP A 139 -8.08 3.32 -5.59
C ASP A 139 -6.65 3.10 -5.12
N ILE A 140 -6.29 1.85 -4.87
CA ILE A 140 -4.93 1.43 -4.54
C ILE A 140 -4.50 0.44 -5.59
N ILE A 141 -3.33 0.70 -6.15
CA ILE A 141 -2.71 -0.09 -7.20
C ILE A 141 -1.40 -0.63 -6.64
N LEU A 142 -1.29 -1.96 -6.60
CA LEU A 142 -0.11 -2.67 -6.15
C LEU A 142 0.54 -3.34 -7.35
N PHE A 143 1.73 -2.88 -7.71
CA PHE A 143 2.55 -3.45 -8.77
C PHE A 143 3.66 -4.30 -8.17
N PHE A 144 3.92 -5.45 -8.79
CA PHE A 144 5.02 -6.34 -8.45
C PHE A 144 5.86 -6.61 -9.69
N ASP A 145 7.14 -6.26 -9.65
CA ASP A 145 8.07 -6.52 -10.76
C ASP A 145 8.28 -8.03 -10.97
N VAL A 146 8.49 -8.44 -12.23
CA VAL A 146 8.75 -9.83 -12.61
C VAL A 146 9.97 -10.43 -11.88
N TYR A 147 10.86 -9.62 -11.31
CA TYR A 147 12.01 -10.08 -10.53
C TYR A 147 11.62 -10.93 -9.31
N ASN A 148 10.41 -10.74 -8.77
CA ASN A 148 9.85 -11.57 -7.71
C ASN A 148 9.60 -13.04 -8.14
N PHE A 149 9.62 -13.33 -9.44
CA PHE A 149 9.23 -14.62 -10.02
C PHE A 149 10.42 -15.51 -10.40
N LYS A 150 10.18 -16.82 -10.40
CA LYS A 150 11.18 -17.83 -10.74
C LYS A 150 11.67 -17.64 -12.18
N GLY A 151 12.99 -17.67 -12.36
CA GLY A 151 13.63 -17.55 -13.66
C GLY A 151 14.02 -16.11 -14.04
N ALA A 152 13.54 -15.10 -13.32
CA ALA A 152 13.96 -13.72 -13.52
C ALA A 152 15.36 -13.47 -12.92
N SER A 153 16.25 -12.85 -13.70
CA SER A 153 17.63 -12.56 -13.31
C SER A 153 17.89 -11.09 -12.96
N ALA A 154 16.99 -10.18 -13.31
CA ALA A 154 17.10 -8.75 -13.05
C ALA A 154 15.70 -8.12 -12.93
N TYR A 155 15.64 -6.85 -12.55
CA TYR A 155 14.44 -6.02 -12.68
C TYR A 155 14.15 -5.73 -14.15
N TYR A 156 12.87 -5.69 -14.52
CA TYR A 156 12.48 -5.41 -15.90
C TYR A 156 11.59 -4.17 -16.04
N GLY A 157 11.04 -3.64 -14.95
CA GLY A 157 10.03 -2.57 -14.98
C GLY A 157 8.67 -3.06 -15.49
N ASP A 158 8.51 -4.37 -15.64
CA ASP A 158 7.30 -5.05 -16.07
C ASP A 158 6.89 -6.03 -14.97
N GLY A 159 5.60 -6.36 -14.89
CA GLY A 159 5.11 -7.07 -13.73
C GLY A 159 3.61 -7.32 -13.74
N ILE A 160 3.12 -7.75 -12.58
CA ILE A 160 1.70 -7.91 -12.33
C ILE A 160 1.18 -6.78 -11.48
N CYS A 161 -0.07 -6.42 -11.70
CA CYS A 161 -0.70 -5.30 -11.03
C CYS A 161 -2.05 -5.72 -10.45
N PHE A 162 -2.27 -5.42 -9.18
CA PHE A 162 -3.55 -5.58 -8.51
C PHE A 162 -4.15 -4.23 -8.21
N LYS A 163 -5.46 -4.11 -8.39
CA LYS A 163 -6.22 -2.91 -8.03
C LYS A 163 -7.24 -3.26 -6.98
N MET A 164 -7.38 -2.43 -5.96
CA MET A 164 -8.52 -2.47 -5.06
C MET A 164 -9.09 -1.07 -4.86
N THR A 165 -10.41 -0.99 -4.70
CA THR A 165 -11.11 0.25 -4.37
C THR A 165 -11.62 0.14 -2.95
N VAL A 166 -11.26 1.08 -2.10
CA VAL A 166 -11.66 1.13 -0.69
C VAL A 166 -12.24 2.48 -0.35
N THR A 167 -12.99 2.54 0.74
CA THR A 167 -13.38 3.83 1.34
C THR A 167 -12.22 4.43 2.12
N ARG A 168 -12.22 5.76 2.27
CA ARG A 168 -11.30 6.50 3.14
C ARG A 168 -11.31 5.93 4.56
N ALA A 169 -12.48 5.61 5.09
CA ALA A 169 -12.63 5.04 6.43
C ALA A 169 -11.92 3.68 6.57
N GLN A 170 -12.00 2.82 5.55
CA GLN A 170 -11.25 1.55 5.54
C GLN A 170 -9.75 1.81 5.49
N LEU A 171 -9.28 2.72 4.62
CA LEU A 171 -7.86 3.05 4.51
C LEU A 171 -7.31 3.71 5.77
N THR A 172 -8.06 4.60 6.42
CA THR A 172 -7.70 5.20 7.71
C THR A 172 -7.58 4.16 8.81
N ARG A 173 -8.51 3.20 8.90
CA ARG A 173 -8.39 2.11 9.89
C ARG A 173 -7.16 1.25 9.63
N PHE A 174 -6.92 0.89 8.37
CA PHE A 174 -5.72 0.16 7.97
C PHE A 174 -4.45 0.94 8.35
N TYR A 175 -4.39 2.24 8.06
CA TYR A 175 -3.28 3.11 8.45
C TYR A 175 -3.01 3.09 9.96
N GLU A 176 -4.04 3.27 10.78
CA GLU A 176 -3.89 3.28 12.24
C GLU A 176 -3.42 1.93 12.79
N ASP A 177 -3.92 0.82 12.25
CA ASP A 177 -3.51 -0.52 12.67
C ASP A 177 -2.08 -0.84 12.20
N PHE A 178 -1.73 -0.45 10.96
CA PHE A 178 -0.38 -0.62 10.41
C PHE A 178 0.64 0.23 11.16
N LYS A 179 0.26 1.45 11.57
CA LYS A 179 1.08 2.33 12.41
C LYS A 179 1.39 1.70 13.77
N LYS A 180 0.39 1.10 14.43
CA LYS A 180 0.61 0.39 15.72
C LYS A 180 1.57 -0.78 15.55
N GLU A 181 1.44 -1.52 14.44
CA GLU A 181 2.35 -2.62 14.13
C GLU A 181 3.77 -2.15 13.88
N TYR A 182 3.95 -1.02 13.20
CA TYR A 182 5.27 -0.44 13.00
C TYR A 182 5.91 0.02 14.31
N ILE A 183 5.15 0.64 15.21
CA ILE A 183 5.66 1.03 16.54
C ILE A 183 6.18 -0.20 17.29
N HIS A 184 5.45 -1.31 17.26
CA HIS A 184 5.91 -2.56 17.86
C HIS A 184 7.14 -3.13 17.14
N PHE A 185 7.16 -3.08 15.82
CA PHE A 185 8.30 -3.51 15.00
C PHE A 185 9.56 -2.71 15.33
N LYS A 186 9.49 -1.37 15.38
CA LYS A 186 10.62 -0.49 15.72
C LYS A 186 11.23 -0.86 17.06
N GLN A 187 10.39 -1.10 18.08
CA GLN A 187 10.83 -1.51 19.41
C GLN A 187 11.49 -2.90 19.39
N LYS A 188 10.87 -3.86 18.68
CA LYS A 188 11.37 -5.25 18.62
C LYS A 188 12.75 -5.33 17.97
N TYR A 189 13.01 -4.52 16.96
CA TYR A 189 14.24 -4.56 16.17
C TYR A 189 15.22 -3.41 16.48
N ALA A 190 14.93 -2.58 17.49
CA ALA A 190 15.74 -1.42 17.88
C ALA A 190 16.11 -0.51 16.68
N VAL A 191 15.12 -0.24 15.82
CA VAL A 191 15.32 0.47 14.55
C VAL A 191 15.86 1.89 14.78
N ASP A 192 15.33 2.58 15.79
CA ASP A 192 15.76 3.95 16.11
C ASP A 192 17.19 4.00 16.64
N GLU A 193 17.56 3.05 17.50
CA GLU A 193 18.91 2.91 18.01
C GLU A 193 19.90 2.64 16.88
N PHE A 194 19.59 1.68 15.99
CA PHE A 194 20.42 1.40 14.81
C PHE A 194 20.61 2.64 13.93
N ASN A 195 19.54 3.40 13.69
CA ASN A 195 19.61 4.60 12.87
C ASN A 195 20.43 5.72 13.53
N LYS A 196 20.34 5.88 14.85
CA LYS A 196 21.16 6.85 15.60
C LYS A 196 22.63 6.46 15.64
N GLU A 197 22.93 5.18 15.78
CA GLU A 197 24.31 4.69 15.76
C GLU A 197 24.99 5.00 14.40
N ASP A 198 24.24 4.92 13.31
CA ASP A 198 24.76 5.13 11.96
C ASP A 198 24.74 6.60 11.49
N TYR A 199 23.68 7.36 11.81
CA TYR A 199 23.51 8.77 11.38
C TYR A 199 23.85 9.81 12.44
N GLY A 200 24.09 9.39 13.69
CA GLY A 200 24.34 10.26 14.83
C GLY A 200 23.09 10.59 15.65
N GLU A 201 23.32 11.14 16.86
CA GLU A 201 22.29 11.43 17.87
C GLU A 201 21.24 12.46 17.41
N ASP A 202 21.55 13.30 16.43
CA ASP A 202 20.63 14.30 15.89
C ASP A 202 19.61 13.70 14.92
N TRP A 203 19.75 12.43 14.52
CA TRP A 203 18.81 11.75 13.64
C TRP A 203 17.40 11.75 14.24
N GLN A 204 16.41 12.06 13.40
CA GLN A 204 14.99 12.08 13.77
C GLN A 204 14.22 11.04 12.96
N PRO A 205 13.30 10.29 13.59
CA PRO A 205 12.45 9.35 12.89
C PRO A 205 11.43 10.05 12.00
N LEU A 206 10.98 9.36 10.97
CA LEU A 206 9.88 9.80 10.10
C LEU A 206 8.61 10.07 10.92
N GLU A 207 7.91 11.14 10.56
CA GLU A 207 6.70 11.57 11.26
C GLU A 207 5.48 10.73 10.87
N LEU A 208 5.12 9.76 11.73
CA LEU A 208 3.92 8.95 11.64
C LEU A 208 2.70 9.70 12.19
#